data_AF-A0A494UZA1-F1
#
_entry.id   AF-A0A494UZA1-F1
#
_cell.length_a   1.000
_cell.length_b   1.000
_cell.length_c   1.000
_cell.angle_alpha   90.00
_cell.angle_beta   90.00
_cell.angle_gamma   90.00
#
_symmetry.space_group_name_H-M   'P 1'
#
loop_
_entity.id
_entity.type
_entity.pdbx_description
1 polymer ?
#
loop_
_entity_poly.entity_id
_entity_poly.type
_entity_poly.pdbx_seq_one_letter_code
_entity_poly.pdbx_strand_id
1 'polypeptide(L)'
;MTAALMWEARAVPGRGPELLAWAEERVREFTRRPLRRETFRAPQDRVLVVTWWDAPYDADLPELPEPDTDLITRPVHRWRFESLGAVTDPGAPPGT
;
A
#
# COMPACT_ATOMS: atom_id res chain seq x y z
N MET A 1 -12.45 -11.68 7.99
CA MET A 1 -12.45 -10.20 7.94
C MET A 1 -11.20 -9.80 7.20
N THR A 2 -11.23 -8.70 6.44
CA THR A 2 -10.08 -8.30 5.64
C THR A 2 -9.53 -6.98 6.16
N ALA A 3 -8.32 -7.01 6.73
CA ALA A 3 -7.60 -5.79 7.09
C ALA A 3 -6.90 -5.22 5.85
N ALA A 4 -6.93 -3.90 5.69
CA ALA A 4 -6.15 -3.19 4.69
C ALA A 4 -5.15 -2.24 5.35
N LEU A 5 -3.88 -2.36 4.98
CA LEU A 5 -2.79 -1.50 5.44
C LEU A 5 -2.38 -0.59 4.30
N MET A 6 -2.39 0.71 4.56
CA MET A 6 -1.98 1.73 3.63
C MET A 6 -0.70 2.39 4.14
N TRP A 7 0.21 2.66 3.21
CA TRP A 7 1.45 3.39 3.43
C TRP A 7 1.62 4.45 2.31
N GLU A 8 1.92 5.71 2.64
CA GLU A 8 2.33 6.74 1.67
C GLU A 8 3.63 7.41 2.08
N ALA A 9 4.47 7.65 1.09
CA ALA A 9 5.65 8.46 1.23
C ALA A 9 5.78 9.44 0.06
N ARG A 10 6.40 10.58 0.35
CA ARG A 10 6.81 11.57 -0.64
C ARG A 10 8.32 11.58 -0.76
N ALA A 11 8.84 11.21 -1.93
CA ALA A 11 10.27 11.21 -2.14
C ALA A 11 10.83 12.63 -2.17
N VAL A 12 12.15 12.74 -1.98
CA VAL A 12 12.90 13.92 -2.41
C VAL A 12 12.63 14.18 -3.91
N PRO A 13 12.47 15.43 -4.36
CA PRO A 13 12.12 15.75 -5.74
C PRO A 13 13.00 15.03 -6.76
N GLY A 14 12.38 14.34 -7.73
CA GLY A 14 13.06 13.55 -8.75
C GLY A 14 13.43 12.12 -8.35
N ARG A 15 13.32 11.75 -7.07
CA ARG A 15 13.60 10.38 -6.58
C ARG A 15 12.36 9.48 -6.51
N GLY A 16 11.23 9.88 -7.07
CA GLY A 16 10.01 9.05 -7.11
C GLY A 16 10.20 7.63 -7.67
N PRO A 17 10.99 7.43 -8.75
CA PRO A 17 11.30 6.09 -9.25
C PRO A 17 12.06 5.22 -8.25
N GLU A 18 13.01 5.82 -7.52
CA GLU A 18 13.81 5.13 -6.51
C GLU A 18 12.98 4.74 -5.29
N LEU A 19 12.11 5.63 -4.82
CA LEU A 19 11.16 5.33 -3.76
C LEU A 19 10.21 4.19 -4.15
N LEU A 20 9.77 4.13 -5.43
CA LEU A 20 8.95 3.00 -5.89
C LEU A 20 9.74 1.69 -5.82
N ALA A 21 10.96 1.66 -6.37
CA ALA A 21 11.79 0.45 -6.37
C ALA A 21 12.05 -0.03 -4.93
N TRP A 22 12.41 0.89 -4.03
CA TRP A 22 12.57 0.62 -2.61
C TRP A 22 11.32 0.00 -1.99
N ALA A 23 10.13 0.57 -2.24
CA ALA A 23 8.88 0.06 -1.68
C ALA A 23 8.55 -1.34 -2.23
N GLU A 24 8.78 -1.58 -3.52
CA GLU A 24 8.56 -2.88 -4.14
C GLU A 24 9.48 -3.96 -3.57
N GLU A 25 10.74 -3.64 -3.30
CA GLU A 25 11.70 -4.54 -2.64
C GLU A 25 11.27 -4.86 -1.22
N ARG A 26 10.94 -3.85 -0.41
CA ARG A 26 10.54 -4.07 0.99
C ARG A 26 9.27 -4.91 1.11
N VAL A 27 8.29 -4.74 0.22
CA VAL A 27 7.11 -5.63 0.23
C VAL A 27 7.47 -7.07 -0.14
N ARG A 28 8.48 -7.32 -0.98
CA ARG A 28 8.92 -8.69 -1.31
C ARG A 28 9.54 -9.41 -0.12
N GLU A 29 10.02 -8.67 0.87
CA GLU A 29 10.61 -9.21 2.10
C GLU A 29 9.58 -9.55 3.19
N PHE A 30 8.30 -9.26 2.96
CA PHE A 30 7.26 -9.62 3.90
C PHE A 30 7.22 -11.13 4.14
N THR A 31 7.27 -11.51 5.42
CA THR A 31 7.23 -12.91 5.87
C THR A 31 5.92 -13.62 5.54
N ARG A 32 4.84 -12.84 5.33
CA ARG A 32 3.52 -13.29 4.89
C ARG A 32 3.13 -12.54 3.62
N ARG A 33 2.45 -13.22 2.69
CA ARG A 33 1.92 -12.59 1.47
C ARG A 33 0.52 -12.01 1.72
N PRO A 34 0.24 -10.78 1.27
CA PRO A 34 -1.12 -10.24 1.30
C PRO A 34 -2.00 -10.94 0.24
N LEU A 35 -3.32 -10.90 0.43
CA LEU A 35 -4.33 -11.31 -0.55
C LEU A 35 -4.21 -10.51 -1.84
N ARG A 36 -3.96 -9.21 -1.68
CA ARG A 36 -3.85 -8.24 -2.77
C ARG A 36 -2.86 -7.17 -2.37
N ARG A 37 -2.14 -6.65 -3.36
CA ARG A 37 -1.31 -5.46 -3.23
C ARG A 37 -1.60 -4.55 -4.41
N GLU A 38 -1.77 -3.27 -4.12
CA GLU A 38 -1.86 -2.22 -5.12
C GLU A 38 -0.84 -1.13 -4.81
N THR A 39 -0.19 -0.62 -5.85
CA THR A 39 0.83 0.43 -5.75
C THR A 39 0.48 1.56 -6.71
N PHE A 40 0.53 2.78 -6.21
CA PHE A 40 0.16 3.97 -6.96
C PHE A 40 1.29 5.00 -6.91
N ARG A 41 1.36 5.81 -7.97
CA ARG A 41 2.15 7.04 -8.01
C ARG A 41 1.22 8.23 -8.06
N ALA A 42 1.66 9.35 -7.51
CA ALA A 42 0.96 10.62 -7.58
C ALA A 42 1.95 11.78 -7.76
N PRO A 43 1.48 13.00 -8.13
CA PRO A 43 2.34 14.16 -8.27
C PRO A 43 3.23 14.42 -7.05
N GLN A 44 4.31 15.18 -7.24
CA GLN A 44 5.33 15.45 -6.22
C GLN A 44 6.02 14.17 -5.72
N ASP A 45 6.35 13.25 -6.63
CA ASP A 45 7.11 12.02 -6.34
C ASP A 45 6.51 11.17 -5.20
N ARG A 46 5.18 11.07 -5.15
CA ARG A 46 4.47 10.28 -4.15
C ARG A 46 4.34 8.83 -4.57
N VAL A 47 4.52 7.94 -3.60
CA VAL A 47 4.24 6.50 -3.71
C VAL A 47 3.26 6.12 -2.62
N LEU A 48 2.21 5.40 -3.01
CA LEU A 48 1.19 4.83 -2.13
C LEU A 48 1.19 3.32 -2.32
N VAL A 49 1.25 2.55 -1.24
CA VAL A 49 1.10 1.10 -1.26
C VAL A 49 -0.07 0.72 -0.36
N VAL A 50 -0.96 -0.11 -0.87
CA VAL A 50 -2.04 -0.71 -0.08
C VAL A 50 -1.94 -2.23 -0.16
N THR A 51 -2.05 -2.89 0.98
CA THR A 51 -2.04 -4.36 1.11
C THR A 51 -3.29 -4.83 1.83
N TRP A 52 -3.91 -5.92 1.34
CA TRP A 52 -5.08 -6.54 1.95
C TRP A 52 -4.72 -7.90 2.52
N TRP A 53 -5.24 -8.21 3.71
CA TRP A 53 -4.87 -9.39 4.47
C TRP A 53 -6.11 -10.10 4.96
N ASP A 54 -6.15 -11.42 4.82
CA ASP A 54 -7.15 -12.26 5.50
C ASP A 54 -6.77 -12.39 6.97
N ALA A 55 -7.16 -11.41 7.77
CA ALA A 55 -6.79 -11.31 9.17
C ALA A 55 -7.73 -10.37 9.94
N PRO A 56 -7.88 -10.55 11.26
CA PRO A 56 -8.53 -9.58 12.13
C PRO A 56 -7.90 -8.19 12.06
N TYR A 57 -8.69 -7.17 12.41
CA TYR A 57 -8.25 -5.77 12.34
C TYR A 57 -7.05 -5.47 13.23
N ASP A 58 -6.86 -6.15 14.36
CA ASP A 58 -5.78 -5.93 15.33
C ASP A 58 -4.60 -6.91 15.17
N ALA A 59 -4.62 -7.77 14.15
CA ALA A 59 -3.56 -8.74 13.91
C ALA A 59 -2.20 -8.07 13.66
N ASP A 60 -1.13 -8.68 14.15
CA ASP A 60 0.23 -8.30 13.79
C ASP A 60 0.52 -8.70 12.34
N LEU A 61 0.72 -7.69 11.48
CA LEU A 61 0.83 -7.83 10.03
C LEU A 61 2.09 -7.10 9.54
N PRO A 62 2.77 -7.62 8.49
CA PRO A 62 3.91 -6.93 7.90
C PRO A 62 3.53 -5.55 7.36
N GLU A 63 4.28 -4.54 7.77
CA GLU A 63 4.12 -3.15 7.33
C GLU A 63 5.39 -2.62 6.67
N LEU A 64 5.22 -1.67 5.75
CA LEU A 64 6.36 -1.00 5.14
C LEU A 64 7.07 -0.11 6.18
N PRO A 65 8.40 -0.22 6.30
CA PRO A 65 9.17 0.60 7.23
C PRO A 65 9.22 2.06 6.75
N GLU A 66 9.90 2.91 7.53
CA GLU A 66 10.24 4.25 7.10
C GLU A 66 11.53 4.18 6.26
N PRO A 67 11.57 4.74 5.05
CA PRO A 67 12.79 4.88 4.27
C PRO A 67 13.79 5.82 4.96
N ASP A 68 15.05 5.76 4.52
CA ASP A 68 16.06 6.72 4.94
C ASP A 68 15.65 8.17 4.59
N THR A 69 16.05 9.11 5.43
CA THR A 69 15.64 10.52 5.35
C THR A 69 16.18 11.23 4.11
N ASP A 70 17.15 10.65 3.40
CA ASP A 70 17.63 11.18 2.13
C ASP A 70 16.71 10.80 0.96
N LEU A 71 15.87 9.78 1.11
CA LEU A 71 14.93 9.32 0.09
C LEU A 71 13.57 10.01 0.19
N ILE A 72 13.15 10.43 1.39
CA ILE A 72 11.83 11.04 1.65
C ILE A 72 11.94 12.47 2.20
N THR A 73 10.90 13.27 1.98
CA THR A 73 10.85 14.69 2.41
C THR A 73 10.20 14.91 3.77
N ARG A 74 9.53 13.89 4.30
CA ARG A 74 8.81 13.90 5.59
C ARG A 74 8.54 12.45 6.03
N PRO A 75 8.17 12.23 7.30
CA PRO A 75 7.73 10.92 7.75
C PRO A 75 6.58 10.36 6.91
N VAL A 76 6.56 9.04 6.78
CA VAL A 76 5.55 8.33 6.00
C VAL A 76 4.19 8.33 6.72
N HIS A 77 3.12 8.28 5.96
CA HIS A 77 1.79 8.09 6.50
C HIS A 77 1.42 6.60 6.52
N ARG A 78 0.82 6.15 7.62
CA ARG A 78 0.32 4.78 7.79
C ARG A 78 -1.11 4.80 8.29
N TRP A 79 -1.98 4.04 7.65
CA TRP A 79 -3.37 3.86 8.09
C TRP A 79 -3.81 2.41 7.95
N ARG A 80 -4.73 2.01 8.83
CA ARG A 80 -5.31 0.68 8.88
C ARG A 80 -6.82 0.74 8.76
N PHE A 81 -7.38 -0.11 7.91
CA PHE A 81 -8.81 -0.12 7.58
C PHE A 81 -9.39 -1.53 7.67
N GLU A 82 -10.68 -1.62 7.95
CA GLU A 82 -11.47 -2.79 7.62
C GLU A 82 -11.96 -2.66 6.17
N SER A 83 -11.69 -3.68 5.35
CA SER A 83 -12.16 -3.74 3.97
C SER A 83 -13.55 -4.35 3.92
N LEU A 84 -14.53 -3.56 3.46
CA LEU A 84 -15.92 -3.99 3.26
C LEU A 84 -16.16 -4.72 1.92
N GLY A 85 -15.10 -4.97 1.15
CA GLY A 85 -15.18 -5.57 -0.18
C GLY A 85 -15.32 -4.53 -1.29
N ALA A 86 -15.24 -4.99 -2.54
CA ALA A 86 -15.53 -4.16 -3.71
C ALA A 86 -17.03 -4.17 -3.96
N VAL A 87 -17.61 -3.00 -4.25
CA VAL A 87 -18.97 -2.94 -4.80
C VAL A 87 -18.87 -3.34 -6.27
N THR A 88 -19.24 -4.58 -6.59
CA THR A 88 -19.57 -4.94 -7.97
C THR A 88 -20.90 -4.28 -8.32
N ASP A 89 -20.97 -3.62 -9.47
CA ASP A 89 -22.15 -2.87 -9.93
C ASP A 89 -23.44 -3.71 -9.78
N PRO A 90 -24.43 -3.28 -8.98
CA PRO A 90 -25.69 -4.01 -8.85
C PRO A 90 -26.53 -4.05 -10.14
N GLY A 91 -26.14 -3.30 -11.19
CA GLY A 91 -26.90 -3.15 -12.44
C GLY A 91 -26.30 -3.79 -13.69
N ALA A 92 -25.17 -4.51 -13.61
CA ALA A 92 -24.60 -5.15 -14.80
C ALA A 92 -25.50 -6.32 -15.27
N PRO A 93 -26.08 -6.29 -16.49
CA PRO A 93 -26.82 -7.43 -17.00
C PRO A 93 -25.87 -8.65 -17.11
N PRO A 94 -26.36 -9.88 -16.86
CA PRO A 94 -25.54 -11.07 -17.05
C PRO A 94 -25.02 -11.10 -18.49
N GLY A 95 -23.73 -11.39 -18.63
CA GLY A 95 -22.98 -11.30 -19.88
C GLY A 95 -23.70 -11.94 -21.06
N THR A 96 -23.67 -11.23 -22.19
CA THR A 96 -24.11 -11.67 -23.51
C THR A 96 -23.26 -12.83 -24.02
#